data_AF-A0A6P0NA17-F1
#
_entry.id   AF-A0A6P0NA17-F1
#
_cell.length_a   1.000
_cell.length_b   1.000
_cell.length_c   1.000
_cell.angle_alpha   90.00
_cell.angle_beta   90.00
_cell.angle_gamma   90.00
#
_symmetry.space_group_name_H-M   'P 1'
#
loop_
_entity.id
_entity.type
_entity.pdbx_description
1 polymer ?
#
loop_
_entity_poly.entity_id
_entity_poly.type
_entity_poly.pdbx_seq_one_letter_code
_entity_poly.pdbx_strand_id
1 'polypeptide(L)'
;MTCHIGYLFKTQQEFEQLDQQAKEKGIAIVTEAGTDPGYGSMIGKKLIDDVHAKGGEIIDLWYHVGVLPCNPNINPFGYKCFWAPKKSLFASVKIKDGSGDWIKDSQIPLIPGDKVYLETRTVEVPNIGTFESRPNSDSGAYLYPKVYGIDNVRNFYHGTLRYPGWGETLQGLIDLGFCDTQYRPELLEKTYQEIVLELCGSTNGDAKALVAQKLGIPVSHEIIMRYQWLGLFDNKPIIPPKDSPSYCDVISDLLVQKLGVYQPGDTEVDQIIMYYDMLVQYPDKKERIISITNPSAKPGDNYSICSQLTSKTAAMIARRLLEGSLNLKGLKYPSIPEIYEPVLQEYAEEGIRSQETVLAT
;
A
#
# COMPACT_ATOMS: atom_id res chain seq x y z
N MET A 1 29.20 14.07 8.51
CA MET A 1 28.05 13.35 9.12
C MET A 1 27.64 12.29 8.11
N THR A 2 27.68 11.01 8.45
CA THR A 2 27.20 9.92 7.58
C THR A 2 25.71 9.72 7.84
N CYS A 3 24.88 9.70 6.79
CA CYS A 3 23.44 9.49 6.88
C CYS A 3 23.03 8.29 6.01
N HIS A 4 22.11 7.47 6.51
CA HIS A 4 21.53 6.35 5.77
C HIS A 4 20.01 6.50 5.71
N ILE A 5 19.45 6.35 4.51
CA ILE A 5 18.00 6.31 4.25
C ILE A 5 17.68 4.94 3.66
N GLY A 6 16.66 4.27 4.20
CA GLY A 6 16.23 2.97 3.69
C GLY A 6 15.05 2.38 4.47
N TYR A 7 14.53 1.27 3.97
CA TYR A 7 13.58 0.42 4.68
C TYR A 7 14.37 -0.69 5.39
N LEU A 8 14.19 -0.79 6.70
CA LEU A 8 14.86 -1.81 7.52
C LEU A 8 13.85 -2.90 7.89
N PHE A 9 14.20 -4.16 7.61
CA PHE A 9 13.46 -5.31 8.10
C PHE A 9 14.22 -5.88 9.30
N LYS A 10 13.83 -5.48 10.50
CA LYS A 10 14.50 -5.81 11.75
C LYS A 10 13.48 -6.11 12.85
N THR A 11 13.87 -6.92 13.82
CA THR A 11 13.12 -7.09 15.07
C THR A 11 13.19 -5.80 15.89
N GLN A 12 12.24 -5.62 16.83
CA GLN A 12 12.26 -4.46 17.73
C GLN A 12 13.60 -4.35 18.49
N GLN A 13 14.14 -5.47 18.98
CA GLN A 13 15.42 -5.51 19.67
C GLN A 13 16.59 -5.04 18.77
N GLU A 14 16.60 -5.45 17.50
CA GLU A 14 17.61 -4.98 16.55
C GLU A 14 17.46 -3.49 16.23
N PHE A 15 16.23 -2.96 16.20
CA PHE A 15 16.00 -1.53 16.04
C PHE A 15 16.50 -0.72 17.23
N GLU A 16 16.24 -1.16 18.46
CA GLU A 16 16.73 -0.53 19.69
C GLU A 16 18.28 -0.53 19.75
N GLN A 17 18.90 -1.66 19.39
CA GLN A 17 20.36 -1.75 19.31
C GLN A 17 20.94 -0.81 18.25
N LEU A 18 20.32 -0.74 17.07
CA LEU A 18 20.76 0.13 15.99
C LEU A 18 20.64 1.60 16.38
N ASP A 19 19.53 1.99 17.02
CA ASP A 19 19.32 3.34 17.53
C ASP A 19 20.41 3.73 18.53
N GLN A 20 20.70 2.86 19.50
CA GLN A 20 21.75 3.11 20.50
C GLN A 20 23.13 3.26 19.84
N GLN A 21 23.51 2.37 18.92
CA GLN A 21 24.78 2.46 18.20
C GLN A 21 24.88 3.74 17.36
N ALA A 22 23.79 4.16 16.72
CA ALA A 22 23.75 5.38 15.94
C ALA A 22 23.90 6.62 16.84
N LYS A 23 23.26 6.64 18.01
CA LYS A 23 23.43 7.71 19.03
C LYS A 23 24.87 7.81 19.51
N GLU A 24 25.49 6.70 19.87
CA GLU A 24 26.89 6.63 20.34
C GLU A 24 27.88 7.15 19.29
N LYS A 25 27.62 6.86 18.02
CA LYS A 25 28.45 7.34 16.89
C LYS A 25 28.11 8.75 16.43
N GLY A 26 27.09 9.39 17.01
CA GLY A 26 26.61 10.71 16.57
C GLY A 26 26.05 10.70 15.13
N ILE A 27 25.47 9.58 14.71
CA ILE A 27 24.91 9.35 13.38
C ILE A 27 23.38 9.43 13.46
N ALA A 28 22.75 9.98 12.42
CA ALA A 28 21.32 9.90 12.19
C ALA A 28 21.01 8.83 11.14
N ILE A 29 20.01 8.00 11.43
CA ILE A 29 19.42 7.06 10.48
C ILE A 29 17.93 7.43 10.39
N VAL A 30 17.47 7.86 9.22
CA VAL A 30 16.05 8.18 9.01
C VAL A 30 15.47 7.11 8.10
N THR A 31 14.55 6.31 8.64
CA THR A 31 13.81 5.28 7.89
C THR A 31 12.48 5.82 7.40
N GLU A 32 11.79 5.03 6.55
CA GLU A 32 10.43 5.36 6.09
C GLU A 32 10.31 6.73 5.40
N ALA A 33 11.36 7.21 4.74
CA ALA A 33 11.39 8.51 4.09
C ALA A 33 10.77 8.50 2.66
N GLY A 34 9.69 7.74 2.46
CA GLY A 34 9.03 7.54 1.17
C GLY A 34 7.71 8.28 1.02
N THR A 35 6.78 7.68 0.27
CA THR A 35 5.41 8.18 0.12
C THR A 35 4.53 7.69 1.27
N ASP A 36 4.37 6.37 1.39
CA ASP A 36 3.67 5.70 2.49
C ASP A 36 4.34 4.34 2.75
N PRO A 37 5.10 4.18 3.84
CA PRO A 37 5.31 5.15 4.91
C PRO A 37 6.24 6.30 4.49
N GLY A 38 6.03 7.47 5.10
CA GLY A 38 6.76 8.71 4.81
C GLY A 38 5.88 9.93 4.79
N TYR A 39 5.68 10.53 3.61
CA TYR A 39 4.82 11.71 3.45
C TYR A 39 3.41 11.53 4.05
N GLY A 40 2.79 10.36 3.88
CA GLY A 40 1.54 10.00 4.54
C GLY A 40 1.65 10.08 6.07
N SER A 41 2.61 9.34 6.66
CA SER A 41 2.88 9.36 8.10
C SER A 41 3.11 10.77 8.66
N MET A 42 3.77 11.65 7.89
CA MET A 42 3.99 13.05 8.26
C MET A 42 2.69 13.84 8.34
N ILE A 43 1.81 13.71 7.34
CA ILE A 43 0.48 14.34 7.35
C ILE A 43 -0.32 13.83 8.56
N GLY A 44 -0.41 12.51 8.72
CA GLY A 44 -1.16 11.90 9.82
C GLY A 44 -0.69 12.37 11.18
N LYS A 45 0.64 12.39 11.41
CA LYS A 45 1.20 12.85 12.69
C LYS A 45 0.92 14.33 12.93
N LYS A 46 1.09 15.19 11.92
CA LYS A 46 0.80 16.62 12.03
C LYS A 46 -0.67 16.86 12.42
N LEU A 47 -1.60 16.17 11.76
CA LEU A 47 -3.04 16.28 12.06
C LEU A 47 -3.35 15.90 13.51
N ILE A 48 -2.75 14.83 14.00
CA ILE A 48 -2.91 14.37 15.39
C ILE A 48 -2.32 15.38 16.39
N ASP A 49 -1.12 15.89 16.11
CA ASP A 49 -0.47 16.89 16.96
C ASP A 49 -1.26 18.21 17.02
N ASP A 50 -1.84 18.65 15.89
CA ASP A 50 -2.69 19.83 15.84
C ASP A 50 -3.99 19.65 16.66
N VAL A 51 -4.53 18.42 16.73
CA VAL A 51 -5.68 18.08 17.58
C VAL A 51 -5.29 18.09 19.06
N HIS A 52 -4.20 17.40 19.41
CA HIS A 52 -3.72 17.33 20.79
C HIS A 52 -3.35 18.72 21.33
N ALA A 53 -2.73 19.58 20.51
CA ALA A 53 -2.40 20.96 20.87
C ALA A 53 -3.63 21.81 21.25
N LYS A 54 -4.82 21.43 20.76
CA LYS A 54 -6.11 22.06 21.07
C LYS A 54 -6.87 21.33 22.19
N GLY A 55 -6.24 20.35 22.84
CA GLY A 55 -6.84 19.55 23.92
C GLY A 55 -7.86 18.52 23.44
N GLY A 56 -7.86 18.17 22.16
CA GLY A 56 -8.73 17.12 21.62
C GLY A 56 -8.12 15.72 21.74
N GLU A 57 -8.98 14.70 21.70
CA GLU A 57 -8.61 13.29 21.66
C GLU A 57 -9.15 12.63 20.38
N ILE A 58 -8.33 11.78 19.76
CA ILE A 58 -8.71 11.01 18.57
C ILE A 58 -9.54 9.80 18.99
N ILE A 59 -10.82 9.78 18.59
CA ILE A 59 -11.74 8.67 18.85
C ILE A 59 -11.66 7.63 17.74
N ASP A 60 -11.75 8.08 16.49
CA ASP A 60 -11.62 7.24 15.30
C ASP A 60 -10.59 7.84 14.35
N LEU A 61 -9.75 7.01 13.74
CA LEU A 61 -8.84 7.39 12.67
C LEU A 61 -8.92 6.37 11.53
N TRP A 62 -9.42 6.82 10.39
CA TRP A 62 -9.44 6.05 9.15
C TRP A 62 -8.50 6.70 8.15
N TYR A 63 -7.38 6.06 7.87
CA TYR A 63 -6.41 6.48 6.88
C TYR A 63 -6.45 5.54 5.68
N HIS A 64 -6.72 6.10 4.52
CA HIS A 64 -6.78 5.41 3.25
C HIS A 64 -5.76 5.99 2.29
N VAL A 65 -4.96 5.13 1.66
CA VAL A 65 -3.90 5.55 0.75
C VAL A 65 -3.82 4.69 -0.50
N GLY A 66 -3.64 5.29 -1.67
CA GLY A 66 -3.50 4.54 -2.92
C GLY A 66 -2.67 5.27 -3.94
N VAL A 67 -1.85 4.51 -4.67
CA VAL A 67 -1.21 4.95 -5.91
C VAL A 67 -1.96 4.28 -7.05
N LEU A 68 -2.63 5.09 -7.87
CA LEU A 68 -3.55 4.60 -8.90
C LEU A 68 -3.38 5.42 -10.18
N PRO A 69 -3.66 4.83 -11.35
CA PRO A 69 -3.89 5.63 -12.55
C PRO A 69 -5.00 6.66 -12.31
N CYS A 70 -4.87 7.87 -12.86
CA CYS A 70 -5.95 8.87 -12.82
C CYS A 70 -7.22 8.39 -13.53
N ASN A 71 -7.05 7.60 -14.59
CA ASN A 71 -8.15 6.99 -15.33
C ASN A 71 -8.24 5.48 -15.00
N PRO A 72 -9.35 4.98 -14.42
CA PRO A 72 -9.52 3.55 -14.16
C PRO A 72 -9.66 2.71 -15.43
N ASN A 73 -9.99 3.31 -16.57
CA ASN A 73 -10.32 2.58 -17.79
C ASN A 73 -9.10 2.20 -18.66
N ILE A 74 -7.88 2.31 -18.10
CA ILE A 74 -6.64 1.99 -18.83
C ILE A 74 -6.49 0.49 -19.14
N ASN A 75 -7.12 -0.36 -18.33
CA ASN A 75 -7.19 -1.81 -18.50
C ASN A 75 -8.26 -2.41 -17.55
N PRO A 76 -8.66 -3.68 -17.72
CA PRO A 76 -9.70 -4.30 -16.89
C PRO A 76 -9.42 -4.40 -15.37
N PHE A 77 -8.18 -4.13 -14.94
CA PHE A 77 -7.77 -4.08 -13.54
C PHE A 77 -7.76 -2.65 -12.99
N GLY A 78 -7.86 -1.63 -13.84
CA GLY A 78 -7.67 -0.22 -13.48
C GLY A 78 -6.33 0.08 -12.83
N TYR A 79 -5.28 -0.66 -13.16
CA TYR A 79 -4.02 -0.58 -12.42
C TYR A 79 -2.78 -0.71 -13.32
N LYS A 80 -1.70 -0.03 -12.93
CA LYS A 80 -0.32 -0.26 -13.41
C LYS A 80 0.56 -0.65 -12.24
N CYS A 81 1.60 -1.43 -12.47
CA CYS A 81 2.53 -1.82 -11.41
C CYS A 81 3.41 -0.63 -10.99
N PHE A 82 3.23 -0.18 -9.76
CA PHE A 82 4.10 0.81 -9.10
C PHE A 82 5.15 0.16 -8.18
N TRP A 83 4.98 -1.14 -7.90
CA TRP A 83 5.90 -1.99 -7.13
C TRP A 83 5.76 -3.45 -7.56
N ALA A 84 6.64 -4.32 -7.05
CA ALA A 84 6.66 -5.74 -7.38
C ALA A 84 5.36 -6.47 -6.93
N PRO A 85 4.55 -7.04 -7.86
CA PRO A 85 3.28 -7.71 -7.53
C PRO A 85 3.46 -8.91 -6.59
N LYS A 86 4.60 -9.58 -6.69
CA LYS A 86 5.03 -10.70 -5.83
C LYS A 86 4.80 -10.39 -4.35
N LYS A 87 5.16 -9.18 -3.89
CA LYS A 87 4.94 -8.77 -2.50
C LYS A 87 3.45 -8.70 -2.16
N SER A 88 2.61 -8.16 -3.05
CA SER A 88 1.17 -8.06 -2.81
C SER A 88 0.50 -9.44 -2.76
N LEU A 89 0.88 -10.37 -3.65
CA LEU A 89 0.35 -11.74 -3.65
C LEU A 89 0.84 -12.56 -2.45
N PHE A 90 2.08 -12.36 -2.00
CA PHE A 90 2.64 -13.07 -0.84
C PHE A 90 2.29 -12.46 0.51
N ALA A 91 2.11 -11.14 0.61
CA ALA A 91 1.84 -10.47 1.88
C ALA A 91 0.53 -10.95 2.49
N SER A 92 -0.49 -11.24 1.68
CA SER A 92 -1.77 -11.77 2.16
C SER A 92 -1.62 -13.13 2.83
N VAL A 93 -0.86 -14.07 2.25
CA VAL A 93 -0.71 -15.42 2.81
C VAL A 93 0.23 -15.51 4.01
N LYS A 94 0.91 -14.41 4.37
CA LYS A 94 1.84 -14.35 5.51
C LYS A 94 1.21 -13.85 6.81
N ILE A 95 -0.06 -13.47 6.83
CA ILE A 95 -0.78 -13.19 8.09
C ILE A 95 -0.98 -14.51 8.84
N LYS A 96 0.09 -14.95 9.52
CA LYS A 96 0.21 -16.28 10.14
C LYS A 96 -0.52 -16.40 11.46
N ASP A 97 -0.85 -15.29 12.11
CA ASP A 97 -1.53 -15.26 13.41
C ASP A 97 -3.02 -14.88 13.31
N GLY A 98 -3.50 -14.58 12.11
CA GLY A 98 -4.89 -14.22 11.84
C GLY A 98 -5.34 -12.94 12.54
N SER A 99 -4.44 -12.14 13.13
CA SER A 99 -4.84 -10.86 13.71
C SER A 99 -5.18 -9.88 12.58
N GLY A 100 -6.33 -9.23 12.68
CA GLY A 100 -6.71 -8.18 11.75
C GLY A 100 -5.78 -7.00 11.96
N ASP A 101 -5.26 -6.44 10.88
CA ASP A 101 -4.28 -5.36 10.99
C ASP A 101 -4.92 -3.99 11.33
N TRP A 102 -6.11 -3.96 11.94
CA TRP A 102 -6.85 -2.75 12.27
C TRP A 102 -7.65 -2.90 13.58
N ILE A 103 -8.04 -1.78 14.19
CA ILE A 103 -8.85 -1.74 15.42
C ILE A 103 -10.29 -1.37 15.03
N LYS A 104 -11.24 -2.22 15.42
CA LYS A 104 -12.69 -2.00 15.32
C LYS A 104 -13.31 -2.06 16.69
N ASP A 105 -14.01 -1.00 17.11
CA ASP A 105 -14.71 -0.97 18.39
C ASP A 105 -13.81 -1.41 19.57
N SER A 106 -12.58 -0.89 19.59
CA SER A 106 -11.52 -1.17 20.56
C SER A 106 -11.07 -2.64 20.59
N GLN A 107 -11.39 -3.42 19.56
CA GLN A 107 -10.96 -4.80 19.40
C GLN A 107 -10.24 -5.00 18.07
N ILE A 108 -9.37 -6.00 18.02
CA ILE A 108 -8.69 -6.40 16.78
C ILE A 108 -9.42 -7.63 16.24
N PRO A 109 -10.16 -7.51 15.11
CA PRO A 109 -10.89 -8.64 14.55
C PRO A 109 -9.91 -9.71 14.07
N LEU A 110 -10.31 -10.98 14.08
CA LEU A 110 -9.50 -12.05 13.47
C LEU A 110 -9.80 -12.12 11.97
N ILE A 111 -8.80 -11.96 11.12
CA ILE A 111 -8.92 -12.13 9.66
C ILE A 111 -8.10 -13.34 9.24
N PRO A 112 -8.72 -14.40 8.68
CA PRO A 112 -7.97 -15.49 8.07
C PRO A 112 -7.05 -14.97 6.97
N GLY A 113 -5.75 -15.28 7.04
CA GLY A 113 -4.74 -14.72 6.13
C GLY A 113 -5.02 -15.00 4.64
N ASP A 114 -5.66 -16.13 4.34
CA ASP A 114 -6.06 -16.49 2.98
C ASP A 114 -7.27 -15.72 2.46
N LYS A 115 -7.98 -14.92 3.28
CA LYS A 115 -9.20 -14.18 2.89
C LYS A 115 -9.10 -12.66 3.01
N VAL A 116 -7.91 -12.14 3.27
CA VAL A 116 -7.75 -10.71 3.53
C VAL A 116 -8.11 -9.85 2.31
N TYR A 117 -8.08 -10.40 1.08
CA TYR A 117 -8.48 -9.65 -0.13
C TYR A 117 -10.00 -9.52 -0.28
N LEU A 118 -10.76 -10.24 0.54
CA LEU A 118 -12.20 -10.08 0.69
C LEU A 118 -12.58 -9.14 1.83
N GLU A 119 -11.66 -8.86 2.77
CA GLU A 119 -11.87 -7.83 3.79
C GLU A 119 -11.63 -6.46 3.16
N THR A 120 -12.59 -6.01 2.35
CA THR A 120 -12.59 -4.68 1.78
C THR A 120 -13.80 -3.88 2.23
N ARG A 121 -13.67 -2.56 2.14
CA ARG A 121 -14.78 -1.62 2.36
C ARG A 121 -14.84 -0.62 1.21
N THR A 122 -16.06 -0.25 0.84
CA THR A 122 -16.26 0.86 -0.09
C THR A 122 -15.91 2.18 0.61
N VAL A 123 -15.09 2.99 -0.04
CA VAL A 123 -14.65 4.31 0.43
C VAL A 123 -14.98 5.33 -0.64
N GLU A 124 -15.84 6.28 -0.28
CA GLU A 124 -16.12 7.47 -1.09
C GLU A 124 -15.13 8.56 -0.69
N VAL A 125 -14.19 8.89 -1.58
CA VAL A 125 -13.24 10.00 -1.35
C VAL A 125 -13.83 11.25 -2.00
N PRO A 126 -14.18 12.29 -1.20
CA PRO A 126 -14.86 13.48 -1.71
C PRO A 126 -14.17 14.11 -2.92
N ASN A 127 -14.95 14.38 -3.98
CA ASN A 127 -14.50 14.97 -5.24
C ASN A 127 -13.45 14.16 -6.03
N ILE A 128 -13.14 12.93 -5.62
CA ILE A 128 -12.17 12.06 -6.30
C ILE A 128 -12.88 10.82 -6.87
N GLY A 129 -13.61 10.08 -6.03
CA GLY A 129 -14.40 8.94 -6.50
C GLY A 129 -14.58 7.81 -5.48
N THR A 130 -15.15 6.72 -5.97
CA THR A 130 -15.42 5.49 -5.21
C THR A 130 -14.28 4.49 -5.36
N PHE A 131 -13.84 3.95 -4.23
CA PHE A 131 -12.77 2.98 -4.15
C PHE A 131 -13.17 1.81 -3.25
N GLU A 132 -12.46 0.70 -3.39
CA GLU A 132 -12.38 -0.29 -2.33
C GLU A 132 -11.11 -0.05 -1.52
N SER A 133 -11.19 -0.22 -0.21
CA SER A 133 -10.04 -0.19 0.68
C SER A 133 -9.91 -1.50 1.42
N ARG A 134 -8.70 -2.02 1.46
CA ARG A 134 -8.31 -3.20 2.23
C ARG A 134 -7.33 -2.79 3.33
N PRO A 135 -7.38 -3.38 4.54
CA PRO A 135 -6.34 -3.16 5.55
C PRO A 135 -4.97 -3.59 5.00
N ASN A 136 -3.94 -2.80 5.33
CA ASN A 136 -2.56 -3.16 4.99
C ASN A 136 -2.15 -4.38 5.81
N SER A 137 -1.28 -5.26 5.27
CA SER A 137 -0.89 -6.49 6.00
C SER A 137 0.08 -6.23 7.17
N ASP A 138 0.37 -4.96 7.40
CA ASP A 138 1.26 -4.38 8.39
C ASP A 138 0.67 -3.07 8.96
N SER A 139 -0.65 -2.83 8.81
CA SER A 139 -1.25 -1.58 9.32
C SER A 139 -1.11 -1.41 10.83
N GLY A 140 -0.58 -2.41 11.53
CA GLY A 140 0.13 -2.19 12.78
C GLY A 140 -0.80 -1.63 13.84
N ALA A 141 -1.98 -2.24 13.98
CA ALA A 141 -2.97 -1.92 14.99
C ALA A 141 -2.38 -1.75 16.41
N TYR A 142 -1.25 -2.41 16.71
CA TYR A 142 -0.54 -2.26 17.98
C TYR A 142 0.57 -1.20 18.00
N LEU A 143 1.17 -0.88 16.85
CA LEU A 143 2.35 -0.03 16.74
C LEU A 143 1.99 1.41 16.40
N TYR A 144 1.17 1.61 15.36
CA TYR A 144 0.84 2.96 14.89
C TYR A 144 0.12 3.80 15.94
N PRO A 145 -0.90 3.29 16.68
CA PRO A 145 -1.52 4.07 17.74
C PRO A 145 -0.52 4.57 18.79
N LYS A 146 0.45 3.72 19.18
CA LYS A 146 1.50 4.11 20.14
C LYS A 146 2.46 5.15 19.57
N VAL A 147 2.90 4.96 18.32
CA VAL A 147 3.81 5.90 17.63
C VAL A 147 3.16 7.26 17.43
N TYR A 148 1.84 7.28 17.21
CA TYR A 148 1.07 8.50 17.04
C TYR A 148 0.54 9.10 18.35
N GLY A 149 0.62 8.37 19.47
CA GLY A 149 0.13 8.82 20.78
C GLY A 149 -1.40 8.82 20.88
N ILE A 150 -2.05 7.86 20.25
CA ILE A 150 -3.51 7.66 20.22
C ILE A 150 -3.91 6.28 20.76
N ASP A 151 -3.25 5.83 21.82
CA ASP A 151 -3.39 4.49 22.42
C ASP A 151 -4.84 4.09 22.75
N ASN A 152 -5.71 5.06 23.03
CA ASN A 152 -7.11 4.84 23.42
C ASN A 152 -8.11 4.95 22.27
N VAL A 153 -7.63 4.93 21.02
CA VAL A 153 -8.49 5.02 19.83
C VAL A 153 -9.50 3.87 19.78
N ARG A 154 -10.76 4.19 19.49
CA ARG A 154 -11.82 3.19 19.34
C ARG A 154 -11.71 2.49 18.00
N ASN A 155 -11.52 3.23 16.92
CA ASN A 155 -11.33 2.67 15.59
C ASN A 155 -10.04 3.21 14.97
N PHE A 156 -9.14 2.32 14.55
CA PHE A 156 -7.93 2.68 13.83
C PHE A 156 -7.82 1.81 12.59
N TYR A 157 -7.66 2.45 11.44
CA TYR A 157 -7.56 1.76 10.17
C TYR A 157 -6.52 2.45 9.29
N HIS A 158 -5.59 1.68 8.74
CA HIS A 158 -4.70 2.10 7.68
C HIS A 158 -4.85 1.11 6.53
N GLY A 159 -5.36 1.58 5.40
CA GLY A 159 -5.68 0.70 4.30
C GLY A 159 -5.29 1.24 2.93
N THR A 160 -5.08 0.28 2.03
CA THR A 160 -4.74 0.55 0.64
C THR A 160 -6.00 0.73 -0.19
N LEU A 161 -6.08 1.82 -0.96
CA LEU A 161 -7.15 2.10 -1.92
C LEU A 161 -6.88 1.44 -3.28
N ARG A 162 -7.92 0.86 -3.86
CA ARG A 162 -7.96 0.31 -5.22
C ARG A 162 -9.29 0.63 -5.88
N TYR A 163 -9.33 0.54 -7.22
CA TYR A 163 -10.60 0.57 -7.91
C TYR A 163 -11.40 -0.71 -7.62
N PRO A 164 -12.75 -0.63 -7.59
CA PRO A 164 -13.61 -1.77 -7.28
C PRO A 164 -13.32 -3.02 -8.12
N GLY A 165 -13.38 -4.17 -7.47
CA GLY A 165 -13.17 -5.49 -8.08
C GLY A 165 -11.72 -5.97 -8.06
N TRP A 166 -10.78 -5.16 -7.56
CA TRP A 166 -9.37 -5.55 -7.44
C TRP A 166 -9.17 -6.67 -6.42
N GLY A 167 -9.76 -6.56 -5.24
CA GLY A 167 -9.64 -7.50 -4.12
C GLY A 167 -10.11 -8.89 -4.52
N GLU A 168 -11.35 -9.02 -5.00
CA GLU A 168 -11.89 -10.30 -5.46
C GLU A 168 -11.06 -10.91 -6.61
N THR A 169 -10.54 -10.07 -7.52
CA THR A 169 -9.69 -10.54 -8.62
C THR A 169 -8.37 -11.12 -8.13
N LEU A 170 -7.71 -10.50 -7.14
CA LEU A 170 -6.50 -11.07 -6.54
C LEU A 170 -6.80 -12.26 -5.62
N GLN A 171 -7.93 -12.23 -4.92
CA GLN A 171 -8.38 -13.37 -4.11
C GLN A 171 -8.57 -14.62 -4.97
N GLY A 172 -9.17 -14.49 -6.17
CA GLY A 172 -9.32 -15.63 -7.07
C GLY A 172 -7.97 -16.22 -7.52
N LEU A 173 -6.91 -15.41 -7.68
CA LEU A 173 -5.57 -15.93 -7.99
C LEU A 173 -4.99 -16.73 -6.80
N ILE A 174 -5.24 -16.26 -5.57
CA ILE A 174 -4.85 -16.96 -4.34
C ILE A 174 -5.62 -18.29 -4.23
N ASP A 175 -6.95 -18.26 -4.40
CA ASP A 175 -7.81 -19.45 -4.32
C ASP A 175 -7.49 -20.46 -5.43
N LEU A 176 -6.93 -20.02 -6.57
CA LEU A 176 -6.40 -20.92 -7.60
C LEU A 176 -5.11 -21.62 -7.19
N GLY A 177 -4.33 -21.06 -6.26
CA GLY A 177 -3.05 -21.61 -5.78
C GLY A 177 -1.81 -20.83 -6.24
N PHE A 178 -1.97 -19.66 -6.86
CA PHE A 178 -0.83 -18.86 -7.34
C PHE A 178 -0.01 -18.19 -6.23
N CYS A 179 -0.39 -18.31 -4.96
CA CYS A 179 0.40 -17.79 -3.84
C CYS A 179 1.53 -18.74 -3.39
N ASP A 180 1.73 -19.86 -4.09
CA ASP A 180 2.73 -20.87 -3.74
C ASP A 180 4.16 -20.45 -4.19
N THR A 181 5.10 -20.39 -3.23
CA THR A 181 6.53 -20.06 -3.43
C THR A 181 7.42 -21.25 -3.82
N GLN A 182 6.92 -22.48 -3.74
CA GLN A 182 7.75 -23.68 -3.90
C GLN A 182 8.38 -23.72 -5.29
N TYR A 183 9.68 -24.00 -5.32
CA TYR A 183 10.46 -24.11 -6.54
C TYR A 183 9.98 -25.28 -7.41
N ARG A 184 9.77 -24.98 -8.69
CA ARG A 184 9.22 -25.86 -9.72
C ARG A 184 9.89 -25.58 -11.07
N PRO A 185 11.07 -26.17 -11.36
CA PRO A 185 11.78 -25.93 -12.62
C PRO A 185 11.00 -26.37 -13.86
N GLU A 186 10.13 -27.37 -13.72
CA GLU A 186 9.27 -27.90 -14.79
C GLU A 186 8.27 -26.89 -15.35
N LEU A 187 8.01 -25.77 -14.64
CA LEU A 187 7.13 -24.72 -15.14
C LEU A 187 7.68 -24.04 -16.40
N LEU A 188 9.00 -24.05 -16.60
CA LEU A 188 9.65 -23.45 -17.78
C LEU A 188 9.30 -24.17 -19.10
N GLU A 189 8.82 -25.41 -19.02
CA GLU A 189 8.39 -26.21 -20.17
C GLU A 189 6.89 -26.12 -20.43
N LYS A 190 6.16 -25.31 -19.64
CA LYS A 190 4.70 -25.19 -19.69
C LYS A 190 4.24 -23.85 -20.24
N THR A 191 3.01 -23.86 -20.73
CA THR A 191 2.24 -22.68 -21.06
C THR A 191 1.38 -22.20 -19.88
N TYR A 192 0.91 -20.95 -19.94
CA TYR A 192 -0.02 -20.43 -18.92
C TYR A 192 -1.28 -21.31 -18.82
N GLN A 193 -1.84 -21.73 -19.95
CA GLN A 193 -3.02 -22.62 -19.98
C GLN A 193 -2.75 -23.96 -19.28
N GLU A 194 -1.61 -24.60 -19.52
CA GLU A 194 -1.27 -25.88 -18.88
C GLU A 194 -1.11 -25.74 -17.36
N ILE A 195 -0.49 -24.65 -16.89
CA ILE A 195 -0.36 -24.36 -15.45
C ILE A 195 -1.74 -24.15 -14.82
N VAL A 196 -2.64 -23.43 -15.49
CA VAL A 196 -4.01 -23.21 -14.98
C VAL A 196 -4.80 -24.52 -14.91
N LEU A 197 -4.70 -25.37 -15.94
CA LEU A 197 -5.35 -26.68 -15.94
C LEU A 197 -4.83 -27.52 -14.77
N GLU A 198 -3.52 -27.54 -14.54
CA GLU A 198 -2.88 -28.25 -13.44
C GLU A 198 -3.35 -27.76 -12.07
N LEU A 199 -3.42 -26.44 -11.87
CA LEU A 199 -3.98 -25.84 -10.66
C LEU A 199 -5.46 -26.20 -10.47
N CYS A 200 -6.20 -26.47 -11.54
CA CYS A 200 -7.57 -26.97 -11.49
C CYS A 200 -7.68 -28.50 -11.35
N GLY A 201 -6.56 -29.22 -11.24
CA GLY A 201 -6.53 -30.68 -11.15
C GLY A 201 -6.83 -31.39 -12.47
N SER A 202 -6.60 -30.75 -13.61
CA SER A 202 -6.82 -31.30 -14.96
C SER A 202 -5.57 -31.15 -15.84
N THR A 203 -5.51 -31.91 -16.93
CA THR A 203 -4.48 -31.77 -17.99
C THR A 203 -5.09 -31.40 -19.34
N ASN A 204 -6.42 -31.34 -19.45
CA ASN A 204 -7.15 -30.95 -20.65
C ASN A 204 -8.51 -30.30 -20.30
N GLY A 205 -9.23 -29.83 -21.32
CA GLY A 205 -10.55 -29.23 -21.18
C GLY A 205 -10.58 -27.71 -21.31
N ASP A 206 -11.75 -27.13 -21.06
CA ASP A 206 -11.93 -25.68 -21.09
C ASP A 206 -11.41 -25.05 -19.79
N ALA A 207 -10.22 -24.45 -19.85
CA ALA A 207 -9.58 -23.82 -18.72
C ALA A 207 -10.44 -22.73 -18.06
N LYS A 208 -11.28 -22.00 -18.82
CA LYS A 208 -12.17 -20.98 -18.24
C LYS A 208 -13.26 -21.60 -17.41
N ALA A 209 -13.88 -22.66 -17.94
CA ALA A 209 -14.95 -23.37 -17.25
C ALA A 209 -14.44 -24.01 -15.96
N LEU A 210 -13.23 -24.60 -16.00
CA LEU A 210 -12.60 -25.21 -14.83
C LEU A 210 -12.23 -24.16 -13.77
N VAL A 211 -11.68 -23.01 -14.16
CA VAL A 211 -11.39 -21.92 -13.22
C VAL A 211 -12.69 -21.36 -12.61
N ALA A 212 -13.71 -21.12 -13.44
CA ALA A 212 -15.01 -20.64 -12.96
C ALA A 212 -15.64 -21.63 -11.96
N GLN A 213 -15.57 -22.93 -12.24
CA GLN A 213 -16.01 -23.99 -11.35
C GLN A 213 -15.21 -23.99 -10.03
N LYS A 214 -13.87 -23.94 -10.10
CA LYS A 214 -13.00 -23.93 -8.91
C LYS A 214 -13.25 -22.73 -8.00
N LEU A 215 -13.54 -21.57 -8.60
CA LEU A 215 -13.85 -20.33 -7.88
C LEU A 215 -15.33 -20.21 -7.46
N GLY A 216 -16.20 -21.11 -7.92
CA GLY A 216 -17.64 -21.06 -7.61
C GLY A 216 -18.39 -19.88 -8.24
N ILE A 217 -17.93 -19.41 -9.41
CA ILE A 217 -18.49 -18.26 -10.14
C ILE A 217 -18.95 -18.65 -11.55
N PRO A 218 -19.87 -17.91 -12.20
CA PRO A 218 -20.23 -18.18 -13.59
C PRO A 218 -19.06 -17.85 -14.54
N VAL A 219 -18.98 -18.56 -15.68
CA VAL A 219 -17.96 -18.30 -16.72
C VAL A 219 -18.03 -16.86 -17.27
N SER A 220 -19.21 -16.23 -17.20
CA SER A 220 -19.43 -14.83 -17.60
C SER A 220 -19.01 -13.81 -16.53
N HIS A 221 -18.48 -14.23 -15.38
CA HIS A 221 -18.08 -13.31 -14.32
C HIS A 221 -16.89 -12.44 -14.74
N GLU A 222 -16.85 -11.19 -14.25
CA GLU A 222 -15.80 -10.22 -14.61
C GLU A 222 -14.38 -10.70 -14.28
N ILE A 223 -14.22 -11.48 -13.20
CA ILE A 223 -12.94 -12.10 -12.81
C ILE A 223 -12.40 -12.98 -13.94
N ILE A 224 -13.26 -13.80 -14.58
CA ILE A 224 -12.87 -14.65 -15.71
C ILE A 224 -12.47 -13.78 -16.92
N MET A 225 -13.17 -12.67 -17.15
CA MET A 225 -12.82 -11.71 -18.21
C MET A 225 -11.45 -11.06 -17.95
N ARG A 226 -11.16 -10.65 -16.70
CA ARG A 226 -9.86 -10.10 -16.28
C ARG A 226 -8.75 -11.12 -16.48
N TYR A 227 -8.95 -12.39 -16.09
CA TYR A 227 -7.97 -13.46 -16.30
C TYR A 227 -7.75 -13.79 -17.78
N GLN A 228 -8.80 -13.75 -18.59
CA GLN A 228 -8.65 -13.88 -20.03
C GLN A 228 -7.85 -12.74 -20.64
N TRP A 229 -8.12 -11.50 -20.26
CA TRP A 229 -7.36 -10.34 -20.73
C TRP A 229 -5.89 -10.40 -20.29
N LEU A 230 -5.66 -10.85 -19.05
CA LEU A 230 -4.34 -11.11 -18.49
C LEU A 230 -3.58 -12.16 -19.32
N GLY A 231 -4.26 -12.99 -20.10
CA GLY A 231 -3.65 -14.07 -20.89
C GLY A 231 -3.42 -15.34 -20.09
N LEU A 232 -4.09 -15.48 -18.95
CA LEU A 232 -3.95 -16.62 -18.05
C LEU A 232 -4.36 -17.94 -18.73
N PHE A 233 -5.25 -17.89 -19.71
CA PHE A 233 -5.73 -19.03 -20.48
C PHE A 233 -5.01 -19.23 -21.83
N ASP A 234 -3.98 -18.42 -22.12
CA ASP A 234 -3.29 -18.49 -23.40
C ASP A 234 -2.40 -19.75 -23.45
N ASN A 235 -2.45 -20.46 -24.59
CA ASN A 235 -1.49 -21.52 -24.92
C ASN A 235 -0.15 -20.91 -25.38
N LYS A 236 0.49 -20.15 -24.49
CA LYS A 236 1.77 -19.48 -24.70
C LYS A 236 2.74 -19.89 -23.60
N PRO A 237 4.02 -20.14 -23.93
CA PRO A 237 5.05 -20.37 -22.93
C PRO A 237 5.06 -19.24 -21.90
N ILE A 238 5.33 -19.59 -20.64
CA ILE A 238 5.50 -18.59 -19.60
C ILE A 238 6.69 -17.68 -19.91
N ILE A 239 6.67 -16.47 -19.34
CA ILE A 239 7.90 -15.67 -19.25
C ILE A 239 8.79 -16.37 -18.21
N PRO A 240 10.04 -16.74 -18.55
CA PRO A 240 10.96 -17.30 -17.56
C PRO A 240 11.15 -16.30 -16.41
N PRO A 241 10.83 -16.67 -15.16
CA PRO A 241 11.01 -15.74 -14.07
C PRO A 241 12.46 -15.37 -13.85
N LYS A 242 12.71 -14.13 -13.40
CA LYS A 242 14.08 -13.69 -13.08
C LYS A 242 14.68 -14.47 -11.90
N ASP A 243 13.83 -14.86 -10.97
CA ASP A 243 14.18 -15.64 -9.79
C ASP A 243 13.86 -17.14 -10.03
N SER A 244 13.76 -17.88 -8.93
CA SER A 244 13.32 -19.27 -8.89
C SER A 244 11.87 -19.43 -9.42
N PRO A 245 11.59 -20.30 -10.42
CA PRO A 245 10.23 -20.54 -10.89
C PRO A 245 9.35 -21.17 -9.80
N SER A 246 8.31 -20.45 -9.40
CA SER A 246 7.17 -20.90 -8.59
C SER A 246 5.88 -20.42 -9.25
N TYR A 247 4.71 -20.92 -8.84
CA TYR A 247 3.45 -20.41 -9.38
C TYR A 247 3.29 -18.90 -9.11
N CYS A 248 3.75 -18.43 -7.94
CA CYS A 248 3.69 -17.01 -7.63
C CYS A 248 4.60 -16.15 -8.50
N ASP A 249 5.78 -16.67 -8.84
CA ASP A 249 6.69 -15.99 -9.76
C ASP A 249 6.08 -15.87 -11.16
N VAL A 250 5.49 -16.97 -11.67
CA VAL A 250 4.82 -17.00 -12.97
C VAL A 250 3.71 -15.96 -13.07
N ILE A 251 2.80 -15.90 -12.10
CA ILE A 251 1.70 -14.92 -12.14
C ILE A 251 2.21 -13.49 -11.92
N SER A 252 3.25 -13.31 -11.10
CA SER A 252 3.81 -11.99 -10.80
C SER A 252 4.42 -11.36 -12.06
N ASP A 253 5.17 -12.13 -12.83
CA ASP A 253 5.77 -11.65 -14.07
C ASP A 253 4.73 -11.40 -15.16
N LEU A 254 3.68 -12.24 -15.24
CA LEU A 254 2.55 -11.99 -16.13
C LEU A 254 1.83 -10.68 -15.78
N LEU A 255 1.60 -10.42 -14.49
CA LEU A 255 1.01 -9.16 -14.02
C LEU A 255 1.88 -7.95 -14.39
N VAL A 256 3.20 -8.02 -14.16
CA VAL A 256 4.13 -6.94 -14.55
C VAL A 256 4.08 -6.70 -16.05
N GLN A 257 4.12 -7.76 -16.86
CA GLN A 257 4.09 -7.65 -18.32
C GLN A 257 2.79 -7.00 -18.81
N LYS A 258 1.64 -7.39 -18.24
CA LYS A 258 0.31 -7.02 -18.74
C LYS A 258 -0.20 -5.69 -18.19
N LEU A 259 -0.02 -5.45 -16.90
CA LEU A 259 -0.40 -4.18 -16.28
C LEU A 259 0.60 -3.08 -16.62
N GLY A 260 1.84 -3.47 -16.94
CA GLY A 260 2.91 -2.54 -17.27
C GLY A 260 3.41 -1.76 -16.06
N VAL A 261 4.51 -1.05 -16.27
CA VAL A 261 5.06 -0.05 -15.34
C VAL A 261 5.00 1.31 -16.02
N TYR A 262 5.00 2.40 -15.25
CA TYR A 262 5.05 3.74 -15.83
C TYR A 262 6.31 3.89 -16.71
N GLN A 263 6.16 4.42 -17.91
CA GLN A 263 7.27 4.73 -18.82
C GLN A 263 7.27 6.22 -19.21
N PRO A 264 8.45 6.83 -19.40
CA PRO A 264 8.54 8.17 -19.96
C PRO A 264 7.79 8.25 -21.31
N GLY A 265 6.87 9.21 -21.42
CA GLY A 265 6.02 9.38 -22.61
C GLY A 265 4.65 8.68 -22.53
N ASP A 266 4.35 7.96 -21.45
CA ASP A 266 2.98 7.48 -21.19
C ASP A 266 2.00 8.66 -21.13
N THR A 267 0.84 8.51 -21.79
CA THR A 267 -0.27 9.48 -21.71
C THR A 267 -1.09 9.32 -20.43
N GLU A 268 -1.09 8.11 -19.88
CA GLU A 268 -1.76 7.78 -18.63
C GLU A 268 -0.90 8.20 -17.45
N VAL A 269 -1.38 9.17 -16.69
CA VAL A 269 -0.73 9.67 -15.49
C VAL A 269 -1.27 8.98 -14.24
N ASP A 270 -0.43 8.87 -13.22
CA ASP A 270 -0.81 8.37 -11.90
C ASP A 270 -1.14 9.50 -10.92
N GLN A 271 -1.86 9.12 -9.88
CA GLN A 271 -2.19 9.92 -8.73
C GLN A 271 -1.87 9.16 -7.44
N ILE A 272 -1.53 9.91 -6.41
CA ILE A 272 -1.58 9.42 -5.04
C ILE A 272 -2.86 9.98 -4.41
N ILE A 273 -3.59 9.16 -3.68
CA ILE A 273 -4.71 9.60 -2.85
C ILE A 273 -4.33 9.26 -1.41
N MET A 274 -4.29 10.25 -0.54
CA MET A 274 -4.20 10.08 0.91
C MET A 274 -5.44 10.73 1.53
N TYR A 275 -6.24 9.93 2.22
CA TYR A 275 -7.52 10.35 2.78
C TYR A 275 -7.57 9.97 4.25
N TYR A 276 -7.55 10.99 5.11
CA TYR A 276 -7.77 10.87 6.54
C TYR A 276 -9.20 11.27 6.87
N ASP A 277 -9.84 10.45 7.69
CA ASP A 277 -11.14 10.71 8.27
C ASP A 277 -11.07 10.43 9.77
N MET A 278 -11.08 11.50 10.56
CA MET A 278 -10.89 11.45 12.00
C MET A 278 -12.14 11.92 12.73
N LEU A 279 -12.56 11.16 13.73
CA LEU A 279 -13.55 11.61 14.70
C LEU A 279 -12.82 12.07 15.96
N VAL A 280 -13.04 13.32 16.36
CA VAL A 280 -12.29 13.98 17.43
C VAL A 280 -13.24 14.46 18.52
N GLN A 281 -12.86 14.22 19.77
CA GLN A 281 -13.52 14.74 20.96
C GLN A 281 -12.69 15.86 21.58
N TYR A 282 -13.19 17.08 21.56
CA TYR A 282 -12.66 18.20 22.34
C TYR A 282 -13.41 18.33 23.67
N PRO A 283 -12.94 19.13 24.64
CA PRO A 283 -13.63 19.30 25.93
C PRO A 283 -15.07 19.79 25.81
N ASP A 284 -15.38 20.58 24.77
CA ASP A 284 -16.65 21.27 24.58
C ASP A 284 -17.45 20.81 23.35
N LYS A 285 -16.83 20.06 22.43
CA LYS A 285 -17.46 19.67 21.16
C LYS A 285 -16.89 18.39 20.58
N LYS A 286 -17.64 17.81 19.65
CA LYS A 286 -17.20 16.69 18.83
C LYS A 286 -17.20 17.09 17.36
N GLU A 287 -16.12 16.82 16.65
CA GLU A 287 -15.98 17.18 15.25
C GLU A 287 -15.41 16.02 14.44
N ARG A 288 -15.75 16.01 13.15
CA ARG A 288 -15.15 15.13 12.16
C ARG A 288 -14.19 15.95 11.29
N ILE A 289 -12.93 15.54 11.23
CA ILE A 289 -11.88 16.17 10.43
C ILE A 289 -11.58 15.27 9.25
N ILE A 290 -11.79 15.78 8.04
CA ILE A 290 -11.43 15.13 6.79
C ILE A 290 -10.20 15.84 6.23
N SER A 291 -9.16 15.09 5.85
CA SER A 291 -7.98 15.63 5.17
C SER A 291 -7.68 14.81 3.92
N ILE A 292 -7.58 15.48 2.77
CA ILE A 292 -7.36 14.84 1.47
C ILE A 292 -6.12 15.44 0.81
N THR A 293 -5.18 14.58 0.42
CA THR A 293 -4.02 14.96 -0.40
C THR A 293 -4.04 14.12 -1.67
N ASN A 294 -4.11 14.79 -2.82
CA ASN A 294 -4.23 14.12 -4.12
C ASN A 294 -3.32 14.69 -5.20
N PRO A 295 -1.98 14.55 -5.08
CA PRO A 295 -1.07 14.95 -6.14
C PRO A 295 -1.15 13.96 -7.30
N SER A 296 -1.03 14.49 -8.52
CA SER A 296 -0.97 13.70 -9.74
C SER A 296 0.25 14.09 -10.59
N ALA A 297 0.72 13.15 -11.40
CA ALA A 297 1.64 13.49 -12.48
C ALA A 297 0.90 14.29 -13.55
N LYS A 298 1.65 15.05 -14.34
CA LYS A 298 1.12 15.80 -15.48
C LYS A 298 1.47 15.11 -16.80
N PRO A 299 0.62 15.22 -17.84
CA PRO A 299 0.97 14.73 -19.16
C PRO A 299 2.30 15.33 -19.62
N GLY A 300 3.25 14.47 -20.02
CA GLY A 300 4.61 14.86 -20.38
C GLY A 300 5.64 14.77 -19.25
N ASP A 301 5.24 14.45 -18.02
CA ASP A 301 6.19 14.16 -16.95
C ASP A 301 6.98 12.88 -17.24
N ASN A 302 8.30 12.94 -17.01
CA ASN A 302 9.18 11.78 -17.21
C ASN A 302 9.03 10.70 -16.14
N TYR A 303 8.43 11.04 -14.99
CA TYR A 303 8.32 10.17 -13.83
C TYR A 303 6.91 10.20 -13.26
N SER A 304 6.45 9.04 -12.79
CA SER A 304 5.20 8.92 -12.06
C SER A 304 5.22 9.75 -10.77
N ILE A 305 4.06 10.24 -10.32
CA ILE A 305 3.98 11.03 -9.08
C ILE A 305 4.42 10.20 -7.87
N CYS A 306 4.17 8.88 -7.89
CA CYS A 306 4.68 7.95 -6.89
C CYS A 306 6.22 7.95 -6.81
N SER A 307 6.90 7.90 -7.95
CA SER A 307 8.36 7.93 -8.00
C SER A 307 8.90 9.29 -7.56
N GLN A 308 8.22 10.37 -7.95
CA GLN A 308 8.58 11.73 -7.56
C GLN A 308 8.48 11.92 -6.04
N LEU A 309 7.34 11.65 -5.42
CA LEU A 309 7.14 11.85 -3.97
C LEU A 309 8.03 10.93 -3.13
N THR A 310 8.22 9.68 -3.55
CA THR A 310 9.11 8.75 -2.83
C THR A 310 10.55 9.26 -2.83
N SER A 311 11.05 9.69 -3.98
CA SER A 311 12.43 10.17 -4.12
C SER A 311 12.62 11.56 -3.51
N LYS A 312 11.66 12.47 -3.71
CA LYS A 312 11.70 13.85 -3.17
C LYS A 312 11.69 13.84 -1.66
N THR A 313 10.85 13.04 -1.01
CA THR A 313 10.79 12.96 0.45
C THR A 313 12.14 12.56 1.04
N ALA A 314 12.75 11.51 0.48
CA ALA A 314 14.09 11.08 0.88
C ALA A 314 15.14 12.17 0.62
N ALA A 315 15.08 12.84 -0.53
CA ALA A 315 16.03 13.89 -0.88
C ALA A 315 15.93 15.13 0.03
N MET A 316 14.71 15.57 0.38
CA MET A 316 14.47 16.70 1.28
C MET A 316 15.07 16.42 2.67
N ILE A 317 14.84 15.21 3.21
CA ILE A 317 15.38 14.80 4.51
C ILE A 317 16.91 14.69 4.44
N ALA A 318 17.46 14.01 3.41
CA ALA A 318 18.90 13.86 3.23
C ALA A 318 19.62 15.21 3.15
N ARG A 319 19.08 16.13 2.32
CA ARG A 319 19.62 17.47 2.12
C ARG A 319 19.71 18.22 3.45
N ARG A 320 18.66 18.18 4.26
CA ARG A 320 18.62 18.88 5.56
C ARG A 320 19.58 18.29 6.60
N LEU A 321 19.78 16.98 6.59
CA LEU A 321 20.82 16.34 7.41
C LEU A 321 22.23 16.78 6.98
N LEU A 322 22.49 16.86 5.68
CA LEU A 322 23.79 17.27 5.13
C LEU A 322 24.08 18.76 5.37
N GLU A 323 23.07 19.61 5.26
CA GLU A 323 23.14 21.05 5.56
C GLU A 323 23.24 21.34 7.06
N GLY A 324 22.95 20.36 7.93
CA GLY A 324 22.96 20.52 9.38
C GLY A 324 21.73 21.22 9.95
N SER A 325 20.69 21.44 9.15
CA SER A 325 19.41 22.01 9.63
C SER A 325 18.58 21.00 10.42
N LEU A 326 18.83 19.69 10.23
CA LEU A 326 18.34 18.62 11.10
C LEU A 326 19.47 18.07 11.98
N ASN A 327 19.50 18.48 13.25
CA ASN A 327 20.47 17.97 14.23
C ASN A 327 19.91 16.74 14.97
N LEU A 328 19.84 15.62 14.25
CA LEU A 328 19.29 14.36 14.74
C LEU A 328 20.41 13.36 15.06
N LYS A 329 20.12 12.43 15.98
CA LYS A 329 20.98 11.28 16.31
C LYS A 329 20.11 10.07 16.58
N GLY A 330 20.64 8.89 16.30
CA GLY A 330 19.90 7.65 16.45
C GLY A 330 19.04 7.31 15.23
N LEU A 331 18.18 6.32 15.42
CA LEU A 331 17.14 5.95 14.49
C LEU A 331 15.94 6.89 14.64
N LYS A 332 15.45 7.41 13.52
CA LYS A 332 14.33 8.35 13.47
C LYS A 332 13.33 7.95 12.39
N TYR A 333 12.08 8.26 12.69
CA TYR A 333 10.95 8.18 11.76
C TYR A 333 10.57 9.60 11.35
N PRO A 334 9.96 9.80 10.17
CA PRO A 334 9.59 11.13 9.72
C PRO A 334 8.41 11.73 10.52
N SER A 335 7.79 10.97 11.41
CA SER A 335 6.70 11.38 12.30
C SER A 335 7.17 12.19 13.53
N ILE A 336 8.28 12.93 13.44
CA ILE A 336 8.70 13.88 14.49
C ILE A 336 8.62 15.31 13.95
N PRO A 337 8.25 16.31 14.77
CA PRO A 337 8.06 17.68 14.31
C PRO A 337 9.26 18.26 13.59
N GLU A 338 10.46 17.96 14.08
CA GLU A 338 11.70 18.42 13.47
C GLU A 338 11.83 17.99 12.01
N ILE A 339 11.27 16.83 11.62
CA ILE A 339 11.27 16.35 10.24
C ILE A 339 10.01 16.79 9.51
N TYR A 340 8.82 16.49 10.05
CA TYR A 340 7.59 16.68 9.28
C TYR A 340 7.28 18.15 9.01
N GLU A 341 7.58 19.07 9.92
CA GLU A 341 7.26 20.48 9.73
C GLU A 341 7.97 21.08 8.51
N PRO A 342 9.32 21.01 8.41
CA PRO A 342 10.02 21.58 7.27
C PRO A 342 9.78 20.81 5.96
N VAL A 343 9.54 19.50 6.01
CA VAL A 343 9.27 18.70 4.79
C VAL A 343 7.87 18.99 4.25
N LEU A 344 6.84 19.02 5.10
CA LEU A 344 5.48 19.36 4.68
C LEU A 344 5.39 20.80 4.17
N GLN A 345 6.13 21.74 4.79
CA GLN A 345 6.21 23.13 4.33
C GLN A 345 6.82 23.23 2.93
N GLU A 346 7.91 22.52 2.65
CA GLU A 346 8.55 22.50 1.32
C GLU A 346 7.63 21.90 0.25
N TYR A 347 6.89 20.84 0.58
CA TYR A 347 5.85 20.30 -0.31
C TYR A 347 4.72 21.31 -0.58
N ALA A 348 4.30 22.06 0.44
CA ALA A 348 3.27 23.08 0.28
C ALA A 348 3.72 24.23 -0.64
N GLU A 349 5.00 24.60 -0.61
CA GLU A 349 5.62 25.57 -1.53
C GLU A 349 5.65 25.06 -2.97
N GLU A 350 5.78 23.74 -3.18
CA GLU A 350 5.62 23.08 -4.48
C GLU A 350 4.16 22.88 -4.92
N GLY A 351 3.19 23.29 -4.09
CA GLY A 351 1.76 23.17 -4.36
C GLY A 351 1.15 21.82 -3.99
N ILE A 352 1.88 20.95 -3.29
CA ILE A 352 1.38 19.67 -2.77
C ILE A 352 1.01 19.85 -1.30
N ARG A 353 -0.28 19.95 -1.02
CA ARG A 353 -0.81 20.15 0.34
C ARG A 353 -2.10 19.38 0.57
N SER A 354 -2.34 19.04 1.82
CA SER A 354 -3.61 18.49 2.26
C SER A 354 -4.70 19.55 2.26
N GLN A 355 -5.90 19.18 1.85
CA GLN A 355 -7.11 19.99 1.99
C GLN A 355 -7.92 19.45 3.15
N GLU A 356 -8.13 20.29 4.16
CA GLU A 356 -8.83 19.93 5.39
C GLU A 356 -10.26 20.48 5.38
N THR A 357 -11.21 19.67 5.83
CA THR A 357 -12.61 20.04 6.05
C THR A 357 -13.02 19.60 7.44
N VAL A 358 -13.58 20.51 8.23
CA VAL A 358 -14.10 20.23 9.58
C VAL A 358 -15.61 20.25 9.54
N LEU A 359 -16.23 19.18 10.03
CA LEU A 359 -17.68 19.00 10.11
C LEU A 359 -18.08 18.88 11.59
N ALA A 360 -19.09 19.65 12.02
CA ALA A 360 -19.69 19.46 13.33
C ALA A 360 -20.46 18.12 13.36
N THR A 361 -20.33 17.37 14.45
CA THR A 361 -20.98 16.04 14.62
C THR A 361 -22.18 16.07 15.52
#